data_AF-A0A101K6E8-F1
#
_entry.id   AF-A0A101K6E8-F1
#
_cell.length_a   1.000
_cell.length_b   1.000
_cell.length_c   1.000
_cell.angle_alpha   90.00
_cell.angle_beta   90.00
_cell.angle_gamma   90.00
#
_symmetry.space_group_name_H-M   'P 1'
#
loop_
_entity.id
_entity.type
_entity.pdbx_description
1 polymer ?
#
loop_
_entity_poly.entity_id
_entity_poly.type
_entity_poly.pdbx_seq_one_letter_code
_entity_poly.pdbx_strand_id
1 'polypeptide(L)'
;MMEKIKALALFSGGLDSALAIKVVQEQGIEVIALNFVSHFFGGKNEKAESMAKQLGIRLEYIDFKKRHILVVEDPVYGRGKNMNPCIDCHSLMFKIAGELLEEYGASFVISGEVLGQRPMSQNSQALEKVKKLSGMEDLVLRPLSAKLLPPSKAEIEGWVDREKLLDINGRSRQRQMELANFYGLVEYPSPGGGCLLTDPGYSSRLKVLEDDGLLKDEHYWLFKLIKEARFFRFSQARYLFVGRNKESNDKIDEFRKEKNLDFYIQSLEVPGPHIIANTNLTDEEIEFAKKLFSRYSKVKGNEKVILNNSGNLEEVDVLDLKKLDEEIKKYQQL
;
A
#
# COMPACT_ATOMS: atom_id res chain seq x y z
N MET A 1 -0.79 0.15 -43.14
CA MET A 1 -0.26 0.89 -41.98
C MET A 1 0.37 -0.15 -41.06
N MET A 2 1.65 -0.02 -40.70
CA MET A 2 2.23 -0.93 -39.70
C MET A 2 1.48 -0.73 -38.40
N GLU A 3 1.10 -1.84 -37.76
CA GLU A 3 0.45 -1.81 -36.47
C GLU A 3 1.41 -1.16 -35.45
N LYS A 4 0.94 -0.13 -34.74
CA LYS A 4 1.79 0.62 -33.82
C LYS A 4 2.08 -0.26 -32.60
N ILE A 5 3.36 -0.53 -32.34
CA ILE A 5 3.78 -1.34 -31.19
C ILE A 5 3.29 -0.69 -29.89
N LYS A 6 2.74 -1.52 -29.01
CA LYS A 6 2.20 -1.15 -27.71
C LYS A 6 2.97 -1.83 -26.58
N ALA A 7 3.15 -1.12 -25.47
CA ALA A 7 3.73 -1.64 -24.24
C ALA A 7 2.79 -1.40 -23.05
N LEU A 8 2.78 -2.34 -22.10
CA LEU A 8 2.15 -2.13 -20.78
C LEU A 8 3.20 -1.65 -19.80
N ALA A 9 2.91 -0.62 -19.02
CA ALA A 9 3.85 -0.07 -18.04
C ALA A 9 3.37 -0.30 -16.60
N LEU A 10 4.21 -0.93 -15.77
CA LEU A 10 3.99 -0.93 -14.32
C LEU A 10 4.15 0.50 -13.79
N PHE A 11 3.04 1.13 -13.42
CA PHE A 11 2.99 2.56 -13.14
C PHE A 11 2.51 2.87 -11.71
N SER A 12 3.41 3.38 -10.89
CA SER A 12 3.12 3.74 -9.49
C SER A 12 2.64 5.19 -9.33
N GLY A 13 2.66 5.99 -10.40
CA GLY A 13 2.50 7.45 -10.33
C GLY A 13 3.78 8.20 -9.91
N GLY A 14 4.87 7.47 -9.63
CA GLY A 14 6.16 8.04 -9.26
C GLY A 14 7.01 8.45 -10.47
N LEU A 15 8.06 9.24 -10.19
CA LEU A 15 8.96 9.77 -11.22
C LEU A 15 9.62 8.68 -12.07
N ASP A 16 10.09 7.57 -11.48
CA ASP A 16 10.82 6.56 -12.26
C ASP A 16 9.94 5.86 -13.30
N SER A 17 8.70 5.49 -12.91
CA SER A 17 7.75 4.92 -13.87
C SER A 17 7.39 5.93 -14.96
N ALA A 18 7.27 7.23 -14.63
CA ALA A 18 7.00 8.27 -15.61
C ALA A 18 8.16 8.44 -16.62
N LEU A 19 9.40 8.47 -16.13
CA LEU A 19 10.58 8.59 -16.98
C LEU A 19 10.76 7.36 -17.89
N ALA A 20 10.54 6.15 -17.36
CA ALA A 20 10.59 4.93 -18.16
C ALA A 20 9.57 4.97 -19.31
N ILE A 21 8.36 5.47 -19.05
CA ILE A 21 7.33 5.68 -20.07
C ILE A 21 7.79 6.71 -21.11
N LYS A 22 8.32 7.87 -20.70
CA LYS A 22 8.81 8.91 -21.64
C LYS A 22 9.89 8.38 -22.57
N VAL A 23 10.89 7.68 -22.03
CA VAL A 23 12.00 7.09 -22.80
C VAL A 23 11.50 6.14 -23.88
N VAL A 24 10.42 5.40 -23.61
CA VAL A 24 9.80 4.46 -24.56
C VAL A 24 8.89 5.18 -25.56
N GLN A 25 8.11 6.16 -25.11
CA GLN A 25 7.25 6.99 -25.97
C GLN A 25 8.04 7.78 -27.02
N GLU A 26 9.25 8.27 -26.70
CA GLU A 26 10.12 8.97 -27.66
C GLU A 26 10.53 8.11 -28.85
N GLN A 27 10.42 6.79 -28.72
CA GLN A 27 10.69 5.83 -29.79
C GLN A 27 9.45 5.51 -30.63
N GLY A 28 8.34 6.22 -30.41
CA GLY A 28 7.09 6.05 -31.17
C GLY A 28 6.18 4.95 -30.65
N ILE A 29 6.50 4.34 -29.50
CA ILE A 29 5.75 3.24 -28.90
C ILE A 29 4.59 3.80 -28.09
N GLU A 30 3.40 3.23 -28.27
CA GLU A 30 2.24 3.55 -27.46
C GLU A 30 2.33 2.82 -26.12
N VAL A 31 1.98 3.51 -25.03
CA VAL A 31 2.11 2.97 -23.68
C VAL A 31 0.80 3.08 -22.91
N ILE A 32 0.37 1.98 -22.32
CA ILE A 32 -0.77 1.90 -21.40
C ILE A 32 -0.22 1.66 -19.99
N ALA A 33 -0.53 2.54 -19.05
CA ALA A 33 -0.09 2.43 -17.67
C ALA A 33 -1.03 1.52 -16.87
N LEU A 34 -0.45 0.58 -16.12
CA LEU A 34 -1.12 -0.29 -15.17
C LEU A 34 -0.75 0.12 -13.74
N ASN A 35 -1.73 0.62 -12.99
CA ASN A 35 -1.60 0.90 -11.56
C ASN A 35 -2.23 -0.24 -10.75
N PHE A 36 -1.38 -1.01 -10.07
CA PHE A 36 -1.81 -2.15 -9.27
C PHE A 36 -2.37 -1.72 -7.91
N VAL A 37 -3.57 -2.19 -7.58
CA VAL A 37 -4.33 -1.80 -6.38
C VAL A 37 -4.43 -2.96 -5.40
N SER A 38 -3.68 -2.90 -4.30
CA SER A 38 -3.71 -3.88 -3.20
C SER A 38 -4.42 -3.33 -1.96
N HIS A 39 -4.42 -4.09 -0.87
CA HIS A 39 -4.84 -3.57 0.44
C HIS A 39 -3.84 -2.57 1.02
N PHE A 40 -2.59 -2.60 0.55
CA PHE A 40 -1.44 -1.96 1.18
C PHE A 40 -0.86 -0.79 0.37
N PHE A 41 -1.21 -0.66 -0.91
CA PHE A 41 -0.78 0.41 -1.80
C PHE A 41 -1.65 0.50 -3.06
N GLY A 42 -1.44 1.58 -3.83
CA GLY A 42 -2.11 1.83 -5.10
C GLY A 42 -3.53 2.35 -4.92
N GLY A 43 -4.25 2.42 -6.03
CA GLY A 43 -5.62 2.94 -6.09
C GLY A 43 -5.70 4.34 -6.66
N LYS A 44 -6.93 4.75 -7.00
CA LYS A 44 -7.21 6.06 -7.57
C LYS A 44 -6.75 7.16 -6.64
N ASN A 45 -5.93 8.06 -7.16
CA ASN A 45 -5.43 9.22 -6.44
C ASN A 45 -5.03 10.30 -7.45
N GLU A 46 -5.21 11.56 -7.06
CA GLU A 46 -5.00 12.72 -7.91
C GLU A 46 -3.58 12.81 -8.46
N LYS A 47 -2.57 12.33 -7.73
CA LYS A 47 -1.17 12.39 -8.15
C LYS A 47 -0.89 11.44 -9.32
N ALA A 48 -1.37 10.20 -9.25
CA ALA A 48 -1.23 9.24 -10.34
C ALA A 48 -2.00 9.67 -11.59
N GLU A 49 -3.21 10.21 -11.42
CA GLU A 49 -4.03 10.71 -12.52
C GLU A 49 -3.42 11.96 -13.17
N SER A 50 -2.92 12.92 -12.37
CA SER A 50 -2.19 14.10 -12.89
C SER A 50 -0.94 13.69 -13.66
N MET A 51 -0.16 12.73 -13.14
CA MET A 51 1.02 12.24 -13.85
C MET A 51 0.65 11.54 -15.16
N ALA A 52 -0.37 10.68 -15.17
CA ALA A 52 -0.82 10.04 -16.41
C ALA A 52 -1.30 11.07 -17.45
N LYS A 53 -1.98 12.13 -17.01
CA LYS A 53 -2.39 13.24 -17.87
C LYS A 53 -1.18 14.01 -18.45
N GLN A 54 -0.18 14.31 -17.63
CA GLN A 54 1.08 14.94 -18.08
C GLN A 54 1.80 14.09 -19.14
N LEU A 55 1.76 12.77 -18.99
CA LEU A 55 2.36 11.81 -19.93
C LEU A 55 1.51 11.55 -21.18
N GLY A 56 0.25 11.97 -21.20
CA GLY A 56 -0.69 11.69 -22.29
C GLY A 56 -0.97 10.20 -22.48
N ILE A 57 -1.05 9.44 -21.39
CA ILE A 57 -1.24 7.98 -21.42
C ILE A 57 -2.59 7.55 -20.87
N ARG A 58 -3.08 6.41 -21.37
CA ARG A 58 -4.19 5.68 -20.75
C ARG A 58 -3.71 5.06 -19.43
N LEU A 59 -4.49 5.24 -18.36
CA LEU A 59 -4.23 4.70 -17.04
C LEU A 59 -5.31 3.70 -16.64
N GLU A 60 -4.90 2.48 -16.35
CA GLU A 60 -5.76 1.39 -15.89
C GLU A 60 -5.44 1.03 -14.44
N TYR A 61 -6.50 0.75 -13.66
CA TYR A 61 -6.36 0.33 -12.27
C TYR A 61 -6.64 -1.16 -12.16
N ILE A 62 -5.61 -1.93 -11.82
CA ILE A 62 -5.67 -3.38 -11.78
C ILE A 62 -5.86 -3.83 -10.33
N ASP A 63 -7.06 -4.30 -9.99
CA ASP A 63 -7.30 -4.94 -8.70
C ASP A 63 -6.60 -6.30 -8.65
N PHE A 64 -5.71 -6.46 -7.68
CA PHE A 64 -5.02 -7.72 -7.44
C PHE A 64 -4.97 -8.09 -5.95
N LYS A 65 -5.87 -7.54 -5.13
CA LYS A 65 -5.88 -7.70 -3.65
C LYS A 65 -5.82 -9.16 -3.23
N LYS A 66 -6.67 -10.00 -3.81
CA LYS A 66 -6.77 -11.44 -3.51
C LYS A 66 -5.51 -12.21 -3.85
N ARG A 67 -4.85 -11.90 -4.98
CA ARG A 67 -3.58 -12.55 -5.35
C ARG A 67 -2.42 -12.00 -4.52
N HIS A 68 -2.45 -10.71 -4.22
CA HIS A 68 -1.40 -10.04 -3.47
C HIS A 68 -1.36 -10.49 -2.01
N ILE A 69 -2.51 -10.71 -1.35
CA ILE A 69 -2.51 -11.15 0.05
C ILE A 69 -1.83 -12.52 0.22
N LEU A 70 -1.99 -13.44 -0.75
CA LEU A 70 -1.30 -14.74 -0.74
C LEU A 70 0.22 -14.58 -0.78
N VAL A 71 0.70 -13.63 -1.59
CA VAL A 71 2.13 -13.28 -1.65
C VAL A 71 2.62 -12.64 -0.35
N VAL A 72 1.77 -11.85 0.30
CA VAL A 72 2.13 -11.25 1.59
C VAL A 72 2.18 -12.32 2.66
N GLU A 73 1.21 -13.22 2.72
CA GLU A 73 1.09 -14.33 3.67
C GLU A 73 2.28 -15.29 3.57
N ASP A 74 2.58 -15.81 2.36
CA ASP A 74 3.64 -16.81 2.15
C ASP A 74 4.51 -16.47 0.91
N PRO A 75 5.47 -15.54 1.04
CA PRO A 75 6.36 -15.18 -0.06
C PRO A 75 7.44 -16.23 -0.32
N VAL A 76 7.65 -16.58 -1.59
CA VAL A 76 8.64 -17.57 -2.05
C VAL A 76 10.08 -17.17 -1.69
N TYR A 77 10.41 -15.88 -1.80
CA TYR A 77 11.74 -15.36 -1.44
C TYR A 77 11.82 -14.74 -0.05
N GLY A 78 10.79 -14.94 0.78
CA GLY A 78 10.73 -14.40 2.12
C GLY A 78 10.48 -12.89 2.18
N ARG A 79 10.64 -12.32 3.37
CA ARG A 79 10.43 -10.89 3.63
C ARG A 79 11.76 -10.20 3.95
N GLY A 80 11.92 -8.98 3.46
CA GLY A 80 12.95 -8.05 3.91
C GLY A 80 12.60 -7.41 5.25
N LYS A 81 13.10 -6.20 5.51
CA LYS A 81 12.73 -5.44 6.71
C LYS A 81 11.22 -5.23 6.79
N ASN A 82 10.66 -5.34 8.01
CA ASN A 82 9.23 -5.26 8.29
C ASN A 82 8.46 -6.40 7.58
N MET A 83 7.35 -6.11 6.92
CA MET A 83 6.57 -7.13 6.19
C MET A 83 6.79 -7.04 4.68
N ASN A 84 8.02 -6.81 4.21
CA ASN A 84 8.32 -6.45 2.82
C ASN A 84 8.65 -7.65 1.90
N PRO A 85 7.72 -8.17 1.08
CA PRO A 85 7.97 -9.20 0.06
C PRO A 85 8.17 -8.60 -1.36
N CYS A 86 8.89 -7.48 -1.51
CA CYS A 86 8.90 -6.75 -2.79
C CYS A 86 9.34 -7.58 -4.02
N ILE A 87 10.21 -8.59 -3.87
CA ILE A 87 10.61 -9.46 -5.00
C ILE A 87 9.38 -10.20 -5.53
N ASP A 88 8.63 -10.84 -4.65
CA ASP A 88 7.43 -11.61 -4.97
C ASP A 88 6.28 -10.70 -5.43
N CYS A 89 6.11 -9.52 -4.81
CA CYS A 89 5.14 -8.51 -5.28
C CYS A 89 5.42 -8.10 -6.73
N HIS A 90 6.68 -7.77 -7.05
CA HIS A 90 7.07 -7.36 -8.39
C HIS A 90 6.87 -8.51 -9.37
N SER A 91 7.21 -9.73 -8.98
CA SER A 91 6.99 -10.94 -9.78
C SER A 91 5.51 -11.12 -10.11
N LEU A 92 4.62 -10.96 -9.12
CA LEU A 92 3.18 -11.05 -9.32
C LEU A 92 2.66 -9.94 -10.24
N MET A 93 3.13 -8.70 -10.09
CA MET A 93 2.73 -7.58 -10.95
C MET A 93 3.15 -7.81 -12.41
N PHE A 94 4.38 -8.27 -12.65
CA PHE A 94 4.83 -8.62 -14.00
C PHE A 94 4.05 -9.80 -14.58
N LYS A 95 3.76 -10.83 -13.79
CA LYS A 95 2.95 -11.97 -14.22
C LYS A 95 1.56 -11.52 -14.67
N ILE A 96 0.88 -10.70 -13.87
CA ILE A 96 -0.44 -10.16 -14.24
C ILE A 96 -0.35 -9.26 -15.48
N ALA A 97 0.67 -8.40 -15.58
CA ALA A 97 0.86 -7.59 -16.78
C ALA A 97 1.09 -8.46 -18.04
N GLY A 98 1.78 -9.60 -17.91
CA GLY A 98 1.92 -10.60 -18.96
C GLY A 98 0.60 -11.23 -19.39
N GLU A 99 -0.24 -11.61 -18.42
CA GLU A 99 -1.60 -12.14 -18.66
C GLU A 99 -2.49 -11.13 -19.42
N LEU A 100 -2.20 -9.82 -19.32
CA LEU A 100 -2.95 -8.75 -19.98
C LEU A 100 -2.38 -8.32 -21.35
N LEU A 101 -1.25 -8.87 -21.79
CA LEU A 101 -0.64 -8.43 -23.07
C LEU A 101 -1.57 -8.63 -24.27
N GLU A 102 -2.21 -9.80 -24.37
CA GLU A 102 -3.13 -10.12 -25.47
C GLU A 102 -4.38 -9.23 -25.43
N GLU A 103 -5.00 -9.06 -24.25
CA GLU A 103 -6.19 -8.24 -24.05
C GLU A 103 -5.99 -6.79 -24.52
N TYR A 104 -4.82 -6.22 -24.25
CA TYR A 104 -4.50 -4.84 -24.62
C TYR A 104 -3.82 -4.71 -26.00
N GLY A 105 -3.55 -5.84 -26.67
CA GLY A 105 -2.77 -5.89 -27.91
C GLY A 105 -1.39 -5.25 -27.74
N ALA A 106 -0.71 -5.55 -26.64
CA ALA A 106 0.63 -5.07 -26.29
C ALA A 106 1.67 -6.18 -26.48
N SER A 107 2.90 -5.81 -26.84
CA SER A 107 3.95 -6.75 -27.21
C SER A 107 4.94 -7.04 -26.09
N PHE A 108 5.07 -6.14 -25.10
CA PHE A 108 6.01 -6.27 -23.99
C PHE A 108 5.61 -5.41 -22.79
N VAL A 109 6.30 -5.60 -21.66
CA VAL A 109 6.06 -4.87 -20.40
C VAL A 109 7.27 -4.00 -20.05
N ILE A 110 7.02 -2.78 -19.57
CA ILE A 110 8.04 -1.88 -19.05
C ILE A 110 7.86 -1.60 -17.56
N SER A 111 8.95 -1.26 -16.88
CA SER A 111 8.92 -0.81 -15.50
C SER A 111 9.93 0.30 -15.25
N GLY A 112 9.64 1.15 -14.27
CA GLY A 112 10.55 2.16 -13.74
C GLY A 112 11.61 1.62 -12.79
N GLU A 113 11.84 0.30 -12.71
CA GLU A 113 12.89 -0.25 -11.87
C GLU A 113 14.28 0.23 -12.33
N VAL A 114 15.07 0.76 -11.38
CA VAL A 114 16.45 1.20 -11.61
C VAL A 114 17.41 0.24 -10.90
N LEU A 115 18.35 -0.35 -11.63
CA LEU A 115 19.36 -1.25 -11.09
C LEU A 115 20.12 -0.57 -9.94
N GLY A 116 20.29 -1.26 -8.82
CA GLY A 116 21.00 -0.78 -7.63
C GLY A 116 20.27 0.28 -6.80
N GLN A 117 19.07 0.72 -7.18
CA GLN A 117 18.37 1.81 -6.50
C GLN A 117 17.67 1.35 -5.20
N ARG A 118 17.13 0.13 -5.16
CA ARG A 118 16.51 -0.47 -3.97
C ARG A 118 17.27 -1.73 -3.53
N PRO A 119 17.80 -1.79 -2.29
CA PRO A 119 18.59 -2.93 -1.83
C PRO A 119 17.86 -4.27 -1.89
N MET A 120 16.57 -4.31 -1.56
CA MET A 120 15.78 -5.55 -1.51
C MET A 120 15.39 -6.07 -2.91
N SER A 121 14.89 -5.19 -3.78
CA SER A 121 14.16 -5.61 -4.99
C SER A 121 14.84 -5.25 -6.30
N GLN A 122 15.85 -4.38 -6.30
CA GLN A 122 16.44 -3.85 -7.53
C GLN A 122 17.95 -4.07 -7.62
N ASN A 123 18.52 -5.02 -6.88
CA ASN A 123 19.86 -5.53 -7.17
C ASN A 123 19.78 -6.61 -8.28
N SER A 124 20.91 -6.95 -8.92
CA SER A 124 20.92 -7.88 -10.07
C SER A 124 20.29 -9.24 -9.75
N GLN A 125 20.54 -9.79 -8.56
CA GLN A 125 19.96 -11.08 -8.15
C GLN A 125 18.45 -10.98 -7.93
N ALA A 126 17.97 -9.87 -7.38
CA ALA A 126 16.53 -9.64 -7.18
C ALA A 126 15.80 -9.48 -8.52
N LEU A 127 16.37 -8.74 -9.48
CA LEU A 127 15.77 -8.62 -10.82
C LEU A 127 15.69 -9.97 -11.53
N GLU A 128 16.70 -10.82 -11.37
CA GLU A 128 16.71 -12.18 -11.94
C GLU A 128 15.65 -13.09 -11.29
N LYS A 129 15.53 -13.03 -9.95
CA LYS A 129 14.47 -13.71 -9.21
C LYS A 129 13.08 -13.28 -9.69
N VAL A 130 12.88 -11.97 -9.91
CA VAL A 130 11.62 -11.42 -10.42
C VAL A 130 11.30 -11.98 -11.80
N LYS A 131 12.26 -12.00 -12.72
CA LYS A 131 12.07 -12.58 -14.07
C LYS A 131 11.64 -14.05 -14.00
N LYS A 132 12.40 -14.86 -13.25
CA LYS A 132 12.13 -16.29 -13.11
C LYS A 132 10.77 -16.58 -12.47
N LEU A 133 10.42 -15.88 -11.39
CA LEU A 133 9.18 -16.13 -10.66
C LEU A 133 7.94 -15.59 -11.40
N SER A 134 8.08 -14.51 -12.18
CA SER A 134 6.98 -13.98 -12.99
C SER A 134 6.70 -14.78 -14.26
N GLY A 135 7.69 -15.55 -14.77
CA GLY A 135 7.61 -16.19 -16.08
C GLY A 135 7.70 -15.21 -17.26
N MET A 136 8.18 -13.98 -17.01
CA MET A 136 8.22 -12.87 -17.98
C MET A 136 9.65 -12.52 -18.40
N GLU A 137 10.48 -13.55 -18.62
CA GLU A 137 11.95 -13.47 -18.73
C GLU A 137 12.47 -12.32 -19.60
N ASP A 138 12.26 -12.41 -20.91
CA ASP A 138 12.73 -11.48 -21.93
C ASP A 138 11.68 -10.40 -22.28
N LEU A 139 10.43 -10.58 -21.87
CA LEU A 139 9.32 -9.64 -22.12
C LEU A 139 9.36 -8.37 -21.26
N VAL A 140 10.21 -8.34 -20.21
CA VAL A 140 10.33 -7.17 -19.34
C VAL A 140 11.52 -6.30 -19.75
N LEU A 141 11.21 -5.09 -20.23
CA LEU A 141 12.18 -4.02 -20.45
C LEU A 141 12.24 -3.08 -19.24
N ARG A 142 13.45 -2.67 -18.86
CA ARG A 142 13.72 -1.69 -17.79
C ARG A 142 14.43 -0.48 -18.39
N PRO A 143 13.70 0.48 -18.99
CA PRO A 143 14.29 1.50 -19.87
C PRO A 143 15.38 2.35 -19.20
N LEU A 144 15.27 2.59 -17.90
CA LEU A 144 16.20 3.42 -17.14
C LEU A 144 17.57 2.75 -16.91
N SER A 145 17.64 1.42 -16.96
CA SER A 145 18.86 0.65 -16.70
C SER A 145 19.18 -0.37 -17.81
N ALA A 146 18.51 -0.30 -18.96
CA ALA A 146 18.56 -1.35 -19.99
C ALA A 146 19.97 -1.63 -20.49
N LYS A 147 20.81 -0.59 -20.64
CA LYS A 147 22.20 -0.73 -21.10
C LYS A 147 23.09 -1.55 -20.15
N LEU A 148 22.67 -1.69 -18.89
CA LEU A 148 23.38 -2.44 -17.85
C LEU A 148 22.83 -3.86 -17.65
N LEU A 149 21.79 -4.23 -18.40
CA LEU A 149 21.09 -5.51 -18.28
C LEU A 149 21.16 -6.27 -19.61
N PRO A 150 20.98 -7.60 -19.59
CA PRO A 150 20.79 -8.37 -20.81
C PRO A 150 19.64 -7.80 -21.66
N PRO A 151 19.77 -7.77 -23.00
CA PRO A 151 18.72 -7.28 -23.88
C PRO A 151 17.39 -8.00 -23.66
N SER A 152 16.31 -7.23 -23.61
CA SER A 152 14.94 -7.73 -23.66
C SER A 152 14.54 -8.12 -25.09
N LYS A 153 13.45 -8.86 -25.22
CA LYS A 153 12.85 -9.20 -26.51
C LYS A 153 12.54 -7.96 -27.35
N ALA A 154 12.04 -6.90 -26.72
CA ALA A 154 11.74 -5.65 -27.40
C ALA A 154 12.98 -5.02 -28.06
N GLU A 155 14.17 -5.21 -27.48
CA GLU A 155 15.43 -4.76 -28.05
C GLU A 155 15.93 -5.70 -29.15
N ILE A 156 15.81 -7.02 -28.94
CA ILE A 156 16.26 -8.04 -29.91
C ILE A 156 15.44 -8.00 -31.19
N GLU A 157 14.12 -7.83 -31.09
CA GLU A 157 13.18 -7.76 -32.21
C GLU A 157 13.18 -6.38 -32.91
N GLY A 158 13.98 -5.44 -32.41
CA GLY A 158 14.08 -4.09 -32.97
C GLY A 158 12.85 -3.21 -32.77
N TRP A 159 11.94 -3.59 -31.85
CA TRP A 159 10.80 -2.74 -31.46
C TRP A 159 11.27 -1.49 -30.71
N VAL A 160 12.36 -1.63 -29.94
CA VAL A 160 13.00 -0.58 -29.16
C VAL A 160 14.47 -0.50 -29.58
N ASP A 161 14.94 0.70 -29.87
CA ASP A 161 16.35 1.01 -30.11
C ASP A 161 17.09 1.12 -28.77
N ARG A 162 17.94 0.12 -28.49
CA ARG A 162 18.74 0.04 -27.26
C ARG A 162 19.65 1.25 -27.06
N GLU A 163 20.12 1.88 -28.13
CA GLU A 163 21.02 3.04 -28.02
C GLU A 163 20.31 4.28 -27.45
N LYS A 164 18.99 4.34 -27.58
CA LYS A 164 18.12 5.38 -26.99
C LYS A 164 17.68 5.06 -25.55
N LEU A 165 18.04 3.90 -25.02
CA LEU A 165 17.80 3.54 -23.62
C LEU A 165 18.93 4.03 -22.71
N LEU A 166 18.74 3.88 -21.40
CA LEU A 166 19.61 4.47 -20.39
C LEU A 166 20.40 3.42 -19.59
N ASP A 167 21.38 3.93 -18.85
CA ASP A 167 22.34 3.23 -18.01
C ASP A 167 22.34 3.78 -16.57
N ILE A 168 21.18 4.21 -16.07
CA ILE A 168 21.06 4.71 -14.69
C ILE A 168 21.24 3.54 -13.72
N ASN A 169 22.09 3.73 -12.72
CA ASN A 169 22.35 2.78 -11.65
C ASN A 169 22.47 3.50 -10.30
N GLY A 170 22.04 2.80 -9.25
CA GLY A 170 22.27 3.17 -7.88
C GLY A 170 21.20 4.10 -7.32
N ARG A 171 21.52 4.67 -6.16
CA ARG A 171 20.56 5.44 -5.35
C ARG A 171 20.51 6.92 -5.70
N SER A 172 21.46 7.42 -6.50
CA SER A 172 21.45 8.81 -6.93
C SER A 172 20.19 9.11 -7.74
N ARG A 173 19.60 10.29 -7.50
CA ARG A 173 18.41 10.79 -8.21
C ARG A 173 18.74 11.85 -9.25
N GLN A 174 20.00 12.27 -9.34
CA GLN A 174 20.38 13.44 -10.14
C GLN A 174 19.95 13.30 -11.61
N ARG A 175 20.29 12.18 -12.26
CA ARG A 175 19.93 11.93 -13.66
C ARG A 175 18.42 11.88 -13.89
N GLN A 176 17.67 11.31 -12.94
CA GLN A 176 16.21 11.29 -13.01
C GLN A 176 15.63 12.71 -12.91
N MET A 177 16.21 13.57 -12.08
CA MET A 177 15.79 14.98 -11.98
C MET A 177 16.14 15.77 -13.25
N GLU A 178 17.31 15.52 -13.84
CA GLU A 178 17.71 16.11 -15.12
C GLU A 178 16.74 15.71 -16.25
N LEU A 179 16.37 14.42 -16.32
CA LEU A 179 15.38 13.92 -17.27
C LEU A 179 13.98 14.49 -17.01
N ALA A 180 13.58 14.64 -15.75
CA ALA A 180 12.30 15.26 -15.40
C ALA A 180 12.22 16.69 -15.95
N ASN A 181 13.28 17.48 -15.78
CA ASN A 181 13.37 18.83 -16.33
C ASN A 181 13.37 18.82 -17.86
N PHE A 182 14.13 17.92 -18.49
CA PHE A 182 14.17 17.77 -19.95
C PHE A 182 12.79 17.47 -20.54
N TYR A 183 12.03 16.58 -19.89
CA TYR A 183 10.66 16.23 -20.30
C TYR A 183 9.58 17.23 -19.85
N GLY A 184 9.95 18.26 -19.08
CA GLY A 184 9.00 19.23 -18.55
C GLY A 184 8.02 18.66 -17.53
N LEU A 185 8.40 17.60 -16.79
CA LEU A 185 7.59 17.04 -15.71
C LEU A 185 7.72 17.94 -14.47
N VAL A 186 6.63 18.61 -14.09
CA VAL A 186 6.64 19.65 -13.03
C VAL A 186 5.91 19.23 -11.75
N GLU A 187 5.00 18.25 -11.84
CA GLU A 187 4.19 17.79 -10.71
C GLU A 187 4.30 16.26 -10.55
N TYR A 188 5.32 15.79 -9.85
CA TYR A 188 5.46 14.40 -9.43
C TYR A 188 5.53 14.29 -7.91
N PRO A 189 5.03 13.17 -7.33
CA PRO A 189 5.12 12.95 -5.89
C PRO A 189 6.57 12.98 -5.43
N SER A 190 6.84 13.65 -4.31
CA SER A 190 8.11 13.53 -3.61
C SER A 190 8.40 12.06 -3.28
N PRO A 191 9.68 11.64 -3.22
CA PRO A 191 10.04 10.30 -2.79
C PRO A 191 9.59 10.07 -1.33
N GLY A 192 8.43 9.47 -1.14
CA GLY A 192 7.80 9.44 0.18
C GLY A 192 6.31 9.14 0.08
N GLY A 193 6.01 7.88 -0.17
CA GLY A 193 4.66 7.34 -0.34
C GLY A 193 4.78 5.84 -0.57
N GLY A 194 5.49 5.18 0.36
CA GLY A 194 5.85 3.77 0.23
C GLY A 194 4.67 2.83 0.46
N CYS A 195 4.89 1.55 0.18
CA CYS A 195 3.97 0.48 0.54
C CYS A 195 3.81 0.41 2.07
N LEU A 196 2.58 0.25 2.57
CA LEU A 196 2.31 0.14 4.02
C LEU A 196 3.06 -1.01 4.68
N LEU A 197 3.38 -2.06 3.93
CA LEU A 197 4.20 -3.20 4.40
C LEU A 197 5.65 -2.84 4.74
N THR A 198 6.09 -1.63 4.36
CA THR A 198 7.40 -1.09 4.69
C THR A 198 7.34 -0.07 5.83
N ASP A 199 6.16 0.39 6.23
CA ASP A 199 5.97 1.28 7.37
C ASP A 199 6.12 0.48 8.68
N PRO A 200 7.06 0.83 9.59
CA PRO A 200 7.31 0.04 10.79
C PRO A 200 6.09 -0.10 11.70
N GLY A 201 5.32 0.99 11.88
CA GLY A 201 4.18 0.98 12.79
C GLY A 201 2.99 0.19 12.25
N TYR A 202 2.70 0.32 10.96
CA TYR A 202 1.67 -0.48 10.32
C TYR A 202 2.07 -1.96 10.25
N SER A 203 3.34 -2.23 9.92
CA SER A 203 3.84 -3.61 9.79
C SER A 203 3.83 -4.35 11.13
N SER A 204 4.14 -3.71 12.26
CA SER A 204 4.04 -4.36 13.58
C SER A 204 2.58 -4.73 13.91
N ARG A 205 1.62 -3.84 13.61
CA ARG A 205 0.19 -4.15 13.78
C ARG A 205 -0.29 -5.25 12.85
N LEU A 206 0.16 -5.27 11.60
CA LEU A 206 -0.20 -6.32 10.66
C LEU A 206 0.43 -7.66 11.05
N LYS A 207 1.64 -7.65 11.61
CA LYS A 207 2.30 -8.85 12.14
C LYS A 207 1.50 -9.48 13.29
N VAL A 208 0.92 -8.66 14.15
CA VAL A 208 -0.02 -9.14 15.18
C VAL A 208 -1.22 -9.87 14.57
N LEU A 209 -1.81 -9.34 13.50
CA LEU A 209 -2.92 -10.01 12.81
C LEU A 209 -2.47 -11.33 12.18
N GLU A 210 -1.26 -11.37 11.60
CA GLU A 210 -0.67 -12.59 11.07
C GLU A 210 -0.47 -13.66 12.14
N ASP A 211 0.13 -13.30 13.28
CA ASP A 211 0.40 -14.23 14.38
C ASP A 211 -0.90 -14.79 14.99
N ASP A 212 -2.00 -14.03 14.87
CA ASP A 212 -3.35 -14.46 15.24
C ASP A 212 -4.09 -15.23 14.13
N GLY A 213 -3.47 -15.48 12.98
CA GLY A 213 -4.04 -16.23 11.87
C GLY A 213 -5.03 -15.44 11.00
N LEU A 214 -5.01 -14.11 11.09
CA LEU A 214 -5.96 -13.20 10.46
C LEU A 214 -5.40 -12.45 9.22
N LEU A 215 -4.22 -12.83 8.73
CA LEU A 215 -3.64 -12.27 7.49
C LEU A 215 -4.26 -12.91 6.24
N LYS A 216 -5.57 -12.75 6.05
CA LYS A 216 -6.33 -13.31 4.92
C LYS A 216 -7.27 -12.26 4.30
N ASP A 217 -7.62 -12.43 3.03
CA ASP A 217 -8.48 -11.47 2.31
C ASP A 217 -9.84 -11.24 3.01
N GLU A 218 -10.43 -12.29 3.59
CA GLU A 218 -11.69 -12.21 4.34
C GLU A 218 -11.64 -11.25 5.55
N HIS A 219 -10.43 -11.02 6.07
CA HIS A 219 -10.17 -10.12 7.19
C HIS A 219 -9.64 -8.75 6.75
N TYR A 220 -9.78 -8.38 5.47
CA TYR A 220 -9.22 -7.13 4.93
C TYR A 220 -9.64 -5.87 5.70
N TRP A 221 -10.83 -5.87 6.29
CA TRP A 221 -11.37 -4.78 7.07
C TRP A 221 -10.50 -4.49 8.30
N LEU A 222 -9.89 -5.50 8.91
CA LEU A 222 -8.91 -5.32 9.99
C LEU A 222 -7.66 -4.59 9.48
N PHE A 223 -7.19 -4.88 8.26
CA PHE A 223 -6.02 -4.20 7.66
C PHE A 223 -6.29 -2.70 7.51
N LYS A 224 -7.53 -2.34 7.14
CA LYS A 224 -7.97 -0.94 7.07
C LYS A 224 -8.08 -0.33 8.46
N LEU A 225 -8.70 -1.01 9.42
CA LEU A 225 -8.85 -0.48 10.78
C LEU A 225 -7.52 -0.26 11.51
N ILE A 226 -6.53 -1.16 11.38
CA ILE A 226 -5.19 -0.95 11.98
C ILE A 226 -4.44 0.23 11.34
N LYS A 227 -4.82 0.66 10.13
CA LYS A 227 -4.29 1.87 9.50
C LYS A 227 -4.90 3.12 10.13
N GLU A 228 -6.23 3.15 10.16
CA GLU A 228 -7.01 4.37 10.44
C GLU A 228 -7.23 4.61 11.94
N ALA A 229 -7.41 3.56 12.73
CA ALA A 229 -7.76 3.64 14.15
C ALA A 229 -6.55 3.40 15.06
N ARG A 230 -6.64 3.83 16.33
CA ARG A 230 -5.74 3.30 17.37
C ARG A 230 -6.12 1.84 17.59
N PHE A 231 -5.11 0.99 17.73
CA PHE A 231 -5.26 -0.46 17.81
C PHE A 231 -4.79 -0.94 19.18
N PHE A 232 -5.61 -1.75 19.82
CA PHE A 232 -5.31 -2.39 21.09
C PHE A 232 -5.59 -3.89 20.96
N ARG A 233 -4.67 -4.73 21.42
CA ARG A 233 -4.85 -6.18 21.46
C ARG A 233 -5.05 -6.62 22.90
N PHE A 234 -6.22 -7.18 23.20
CA PHE A 234 -6.53 -7.71 24.53
C PHE A 234 -6.03 -9.15 24.70
N SER A 235 -6.28 -9.99 23.69
CA SER A 235 -5.82 -11.38 23.62
C SER A 235 -5.68 -11.81 22.15
N GLN A 236 -5.33 -13.08 21.92
CA GLN A 236 -5.34 -13.66 20.57
C GLN A 236 -6.67 -13.37 19.86
N ALA A 237 -6.59 -12.72 18.71
CA ALA A 237 -7.72 -12.34 17.85
C ALA A 237 -8.81 -11.47 18.52
N ARG A 238 -8.55 -10.85 19.68
CA ARG A 238 -9.46 -9.90 20.34
C ARG A 238 -8.85 -8.50 20.38
N TYR A 239 -9.50 -7.58 19.67
CA TYR A 239 -9.00 -6.25 19.40
C TYR A 239 -10.04 -5.18 19.67
N LEU A 240 -9.54 -4.00 20.04
CA LEU A 240 -10.30 -2.77 20.14
C LEU A 240 -9.73 -1.74 19.16
N PHE A 241 -10.63 -1.05 18.46
CA PHE A 241 -10.30 0.04 17.55
C PHE A 241 -10.91 1.34 18.04
N VAL A 242 -10.07 2.37 18.21
CA VAL A 242 -10.49 3.67 18.71
C VAL A 242 -10.18 4.76 17.69
N GLY A 243 -11.21 5.47 17.22
CA GLY A 243 -11.09 6.50 16.20
C GLY A 243 -10.13 7.64 16.58
N ARG A 244 -9.36 8.15 15.62
CA ARG A 244 -8.38 9.23 15.84
C ARG A 244 -8.93 10.61 15.53
N ASN A 245 -9.81 10.68 14.54
CA ASN A 245 -10.43 11.89 14.01
C ASN A 245 -11.75 11.49 13.31
N LYS A 246 -12.41 12.46 12.68
CA LYS A 246 -13.67 12.23 11.97
C LYS A 246 -13.55 11.16 10.88
N GLU A 247 -12.52 11.19 10.04
CA GLU A 247 -12.31 10.20 8.98
C GLU A 247 -12.15 8.78 9.55
N SER A 248 -11.40 8.64 10.66
CA SER A 248 -11.30 7.35 11.36
C SER A 248 -12.65 6.90 11.93
N ASN A 249 -13.45 7.82 12.49
CA ASN A 249 -14.78 7.51 13.03
C ASN A 249 -15.73 7.04 11.91
N ASP A 250 -15.75 7.76 10.79
CA ASP A 250 -16.55 7.42 9.62
C ASP A 250 -16.21 6.01 9.11
N LYS A 251 -14.91 5.65 9.07
CA LYS A 251 -14.44 4.30 8.71
C LYS A 251 -14.80 3.23 9.74
N ILE A 252 -14.76 3.55 11.03
CA ILE A 252 -15.20 2.64 12.09
C ILE A 252 -16.70 2.33 11.94
N ASP A 253 -17.52 3.35 11.68
CA ASP A 253 -18.97 3.19 11.54
C ASP A 253 -19.33 2.38 10.29
N GLU A 254 -18.60 2.58 9.19
CA GLU A 254 -18.72 1.79 7.96
C GLU A 254 -18.49 0.30 8.25
N PHE A 255 -17.34 -0.06 8.84
CA PHE A 255 -17.01 -1.45 9.13
C PHE A 255 -17.88 -2.07 10.23
N ARG A 256 -18.32 -1.28 11.22
CA ARG A 256 -19.28 -1.74 12.22
C ARG A 256 -20.56 -2.24 11.56
N LYS A 257 -21.12 -1.45 10.65
CA LYS A 257 -22.36 -1.79 9.92
C LYS A 257 -22.12 -2.95 8.96
N GLU A 258 -21.04 -2.91 8.19
CA GLU A 258 -20.69 -3.97 7.22
C GLU A 258 -20.52 -5.33 7.90
N LYS A 259 -19.86 -5.36 9.07
CA LYS A 259 -19.54 -6.60 9.80
C LYS A 259 -20.53 -6.95 10.90
N ASN A 260 -21.60 -6.15 11.05
CA ASN A 260 -22.62 -6.32 12.08
C ASN A 260 -22.00 -6.51 13.49
N LEU A 261 -21.10 -5.61 13.87
CA LEU A 261 -20.41 -5.67 15.16
C LEU A 261 -21.30 -5.12 16.28
N ASP A 262 -21.48 -5.92 17.33
CA ASP A 262 -22.38 -5.61 18.45
C ASP A 262 -21.82 -4.49 19.34
N PHE A 263 -20.53 -4.56 19.68
CA PHE A 263 -19.90 -3.60 20.58
C PHE A 263 -19.60 -2.27 19.89
N TYR A 264 -20.15 -1.18 20.46
CA TYR A 264 -19.93 0.17 19.95
C TYR A 264 -20.02 1.23 21.05
N ILE A 265 -19.04 2.12 21.12
CA ILE A 265 -19.09 3.30 21.98
C ILE A 265 -19.00 4.58 21.15
N GLN A 266 -19.90 5.53 21.45
CA GLN A 266 -19.86 6.93 20.99
C GLN A 266 -20.52 7.85 22.02
N SER A 267 -20.49 9.17 21.83
CA SER A 267 -21.33 10.11 22.58
C SER A 267 -22.01 11.10 21.63
N LEU A 268 -23.25 11.44 21.95
CA LEU A 268 -24.01 12.49 21.24
C LEU A 268 -23.75 13.89 21.82
N GLU A 269 -23.27 13.96 23.07
CA GLU A 269 -23.10 15.22 23.80
C GLU A 269 -21.66 15.72 23.72
N VAL A 270 -20.68 14.81 23.81
CA VAL A 270 -19.26 15.14 23.84
C VAL A 270 -18.58 14.58 22.59
N PRO A 271 -18.03 15.44 21.71
CA PRO A 271 -17.24 14.98 20.58
C PRO A 271 -16.07 14.10 21.04
N GLY A 272 -15.99 12.90 20.46
CA GLY A 272 -15.00 11.90 20.85
C GLY A 272 -14.82 10.79 19.82
N PRO A 273 -14.02 9.77 20.17
CA PRO A 273 -13.76 8.66 19.27
C PRO A 273 -15.00 7.78 19.12
N HIS A 274 -15.19 7.19 17.96
CA HIS A 274 -16.02 6.01 17.82
C HIS A 274 -15.15 4.79 18.14
N ILE A 275 -15.70 3.83 18.87
CA ILE A 275 -14.96 2.65 19.33
C ILE A 275 -15.74 1.40 18.97
N ILE A 276 -15.05 0.41 18.39
CA ILE A 276 -15.58 -0.91 18.09
C ILE A 276 -14.61 -2.00 18.54
N ALA A 277 -15.13 -3.20 18.72
CA ALA A 277 -14.36 -4.42 18.93
C ALA A 277 -14.69 -5.43 17.83
N ASN A 278 -13.72 -6.26 17.45
CA ASN A 278 -13.95 -7.32 16.45
C ASN A 278 -14.62 -8.56 17.04
N THR A 279 -14.69 -8.68 18.37
CA THR A 279 -15.34 -9.77 19.09
C THR A 279 -15.99 -9.23 20.37
N ASN A 280 -16.70 -10.10 21.10
CA ASN A 280 -17.24 -9.76 22.41
C ASN A 280 -16.12 -9.50 23.43
N LEU A 281 -16.35 -8.48 24.24
CA LEU A 281 -15.42 -8.05 25.29
C LEU A 281 -15.88 -8.55 26.66
N THR A 282 -14.93 -8.70 27.58
CA THR A 282 -15.23 -8.89 29.01
C THR A 282 -15.65 -7.57 29.66
N ASP A 283 -16.26 -7.62 30.84
CA ASP A 283 -16.64 -6.41 31.57
C ASP A 283 -15.42 -5.51 31.86
N GLU A 284 -14.26 -6.09 32.18
CA GLU A 284 -13.02 -5.34 32.39
C GLU A 284 -12.54 -4.63 31.11
N GLU A 285 -12.65 -5.28 29.95
CA GLU A 285 -12.27 -4.72 28.66
C GLU A 285 -13.26 -3.63 28.21
N ILE A 286 -14.55 -3.79 28.52
CA ILE A 286 -15.60 -2.78 28.30
C ILE A 286 -15.31 -1.53 29.15
N GLU A 287 -15.01 -1.70 30.45
CA GLU A 287 -14.63 -0.59 31.33
C GLU A 287 -13.39 0.14 30.81
N PHE A 288 -12.39 -0.61 30.34
CA PHE A 288 -11.22 0.00 29.71
C PHE A 288 -11.58 0.80 28.45
N ALA A 289 -12.45 0.27 27.58
CA ALA A 289 -12.91 0.99 26.39
C ALA A 289 -13.65 2.30 26.74
N LYS A 290 -14.46 2.31 27.80
CA LYS A 290 -15.12 3.52 28.33
C LYS A 290 -14.09 4.57 28.79
N LYS A 291 -13.04 4.15 29.52
CA LYS A 291 -11.93 5.06 29.90
C LYS A 291 -11.23 5.63 28.66
N LEU A 292 -11.00 4.82 27.62
CA LEU A 292 -10.40 5.30 26.36
C LEU A 292 -11.28 6.31 25.65
N PHE A 293 -12.61 6.13 25.65
CA PHE A 293 -13.54 7.14 25.13
C PHE A 293 -13.31 8.49 25.83
N SER A 294 -13.41 8.51 27.16
CA SER A 294 -13.22 9.73 27.95
C SER A 294 -11.85 10.36 27.71
N ARG A 295 -10.77 9.57 27.72
CA ARG A 295 -9.38 10.00 27.47
C ARG A 295 -9.15 10.67 26.12
N TYR A 296 -9.78 10.17 25.06
CA TYR A 296 -9.58 10.66 23.69
C TYR A 296 -10.72 11.57 23.18
N SER A 297 -11.75 11.78 24.00
CA SER A 297 -12.78 12.79 23.74
C SER A 297 -12.29 14.21 24.05
N LYS A 298 -13.16 15.21 23.81
CA LYS A 298 -12.87 16.61 24.16
C LYS A 298 -12.59 16.83 25.66
N VAL A 299 -13.16 16.02 26.55
CA VAL A 299 -12.93 16.17 28.01
C VAL A 299 -11.56 15.66 28.45
N LYS A 300 -10.88 14.85 27.63
CA LYS A 300 -9.52 14.33 27.86
C LYS A 300 -9.35 13.60 29.21
N GLY A 301 -10.43 13.05 29.76
CA GLY A 301 -10.45 12.39 31.07
C GLY A 301 -10.49 13.32 32.28
N ASN A 302 -10.59 14.65 32.09
CA ASN A 302 -10.56 15.61 33.20
C ASN A 302 -11.95 15.97 33.74
N GLU A 303 -13.01 15.60 33.02
CA GLU A 303 -14.40 15.86 33.38
C GLU A 303 -15.22 14.58 33.24
N LYS A 304 -16.34 14.51 33.96
CA LYS A 304 -17.32 13.45 33.78
C LYS A 304 -17.88 13.49 32.36
N VAL A 305 -18.18 12.33 31.79
CA VAL A 305 -18.75 12.22 30.44
C VAL A 305 -19.80 11.13 30.38
N ILE A 306 -20.92 11.43 29.70
CA ILE A 306 -21.94 10.45 29.37
C ILE A 306 -21.66 9.92 27.96
N LEU A 307 -21.61 8.60 27.84
CA LEU A 307 -21.43 7.89 26.58
C LEU A 307 -22.57 6.91 26.35
N ASN A 308 -22.78 6.54 25.08
CA ASN A 308 -23.62 5.45 24.68
C ASN A 308 -22.74 4.22 24.45
N ASN A 309 -22.90 3.21 25.30
CA ASN A 309 -22.30 1.89 25.18
C ASN A 309 -23.33 0.91 24.64
N SER A 310 -23.27 0.62 23.35
CA SER A 310 -24.09 -0.39 22.67
C SER A 310 -25.60 -0.22 22.92
N GLY A 311 -26.07 1.03 23.00
CA GLY A 311 -27.45 1.41 23.28
C GLY A 311 -27.71 1.90 24.71
N ASN A 312 -26.83 1.60 25.65
CA ASN A 312 -26.98 1.97 27.06
C ASN A 312 -26.25 3.29 27.36
N LEU A 313 -26.93 4.23 28.00
CA LEU A 313 -26.30 5.46 28.47
C LEU A 313 -25.57 5.18 29.78
N GLU A 314 -24.29 5.53 29.83
CA GLU A 314 -23.41 5.29 30.96
C GLU A 314 -22.55 6.51 31.27
N GLU A 315 -22.33 6.77 32.55
CA GLU A 315 -21.47 7.85 33.04
C GLU A 315 -20.06 7.31 33.32
N VAL A 316 -19.04 8.03 32.84
CA VAL A 316 -17.64 7.77 33.16
C VAL A 316 -17.11 8.93 34.00
N ASP A 317 -16.61 8.60 35.18
CA ASP A 317 -15.99 9.56 36.09
C ASP A 317 -14.65 10.13 35.57
N VAL A 318 -14.17 11.17 36.24
CA VAL A 318 -12.84 11.75 36.01
C VAL A 318 -11.78 10.67 36.19
N LEU A 319 -10.84 10.61 35.25
CA LEU A 319 -9.86 9.53 35.15
C LEU A 319 -8.56 9.86 35.88
N ASP A 320 -7.97 8.84 36.52
CA ASP A 320 -6.54 8.86 36.82
C ASP A 320 -5.74 8.60 35.55
N LEU A 321 -5.28 9.68 34.90
CA LEU A 321 -4.57 9.60 33.64
C LEU A 321 -3.23 8.86 33.74
N LYS A 322 -2.55 8.90 34.88
CA LYS A 322 -1.27 8.18 35.05
C LYS A 322 -1.51 6.68 35.03
N LYS A 323 -2.49 6.23 35.82
CA LYS A 323 -2.89 4.82 35.86
C LYS A 323 -3.38 4.34 34.49
N LEU A 324 -4.20 5.14 33.80
CA LEU A 324 -4.69 4.77 32.47
C LEU A 324 -3.56 4.68 31.44
N ASP A 325 -2.57 5.58 31.47
CA ASP A 325 -1.44 5.52 30.53
C ASP A 325 -0.58 4.26 30.75
N GLU A 326 -0.52 3.72 31.97
CA GLU A 326 0.09 2.41 32.25
C GLU A 326 -0.75 1.25 31.70
N GLU A 327 -2.07 1.28 31.90
CA GLU A 327 -3.01 0.29 31.33
C GLU A 327 -2.94 0.29 29.78
N ILE A 328 -2.87 1.45 29.14
CA ILE A 328 -2.72 1.60 27.69
C ILE A 328 -1.46 0.89 27.17
N LYS A 329 -0.33 1.07 27.86
CA LYS A 329 0.94 0.45 27.46
C LYS A 329 0.86 -1.07 27.47
N LYS A 330 0.08 -1.67 28.37
CA LYS A 330 -0.11 -3.13 28.44
C LYS A 330 -0.72 -3.69 27.14
N TYR A 331 -1.66 -2.96 26.53
CA TYR A 331 -2.41 -3.41 25.35
C TYR A 331 -1.87 -2.87 24.01
N GLN A 332 -0.84 -2.02 24.06
CA GLN A 332 -0.14 -1.46 22.89
C GLN A 332 1.28 -2.00 22.71
N GLN A 333 1.72 -2.93 23.55
CA GLN A 333 2.94 -3.71 23.31
C GLN A 333 2.65 -4.65 22.12
N LEU A 334 3.12 -4.25 20.94
CA LEU A 334 2.97 -4.94 19.66
C LEU A 334 4.27 -5.57 19.21
#